data_AF-A0A3D4P568-F1
#
_entry.id   AF-A0A3D4P568-F1
#
_cell.length_a   1.000
_cell.length_b   1.000
_cell.length_c   1.000
_cell.angle_alpha   90.00
_cell.angle_beta   90.00
_cell.angle_gamma   90.00
#
_symmetry.space_group_name_H-M   'P 1'
#
loop_
_entity.id
_entity.type
_entity.pdbx_description
1 polymer ?
#
loop_
_entity_poly.entity_id
_entity_poly.type
_entity_poly.pdbx_seq_one_letter_code
_entity_poly.pdbx_strand_id
1 'polypeptide(L)' 'MSKEESIEVQGTIIETLPNAMFKVTLDNGHKVLAHISG' A
#
# COMPACT_ATOMS: atom_id res chain seq x y z
N MET A 1 -2.29 26.22 -3.77
CA MET A 1 -2.10 24.93 -4.47
C MET A 1 -1.42 24.01 -3.47
N SER A 2 -2.18 23.49 -2.52
CA SER A 2 -1.65 22.77 -1.37
C SER A 2 -1.23 21.37 -1.81
N LYS A 3 0.04 21.06 -1.63
CA LYS A 3 0.61 19.74 -1.87
C LYS A 3 -0.06 18.80 -0.87
N GLU A 4 -0.86 17.85 -1.35
CA GLU A 4 -1.40 16.80 -0.47
C GLU A 4 -0.22 16.01 0.11
N GLU A 5 -0.12 15.97 1.44
CA GLU A 5 0.88 15.17 2.14
C GLU A 5 0.52 13.69 1.99
N SER A 6 1.53 12.88 1.67
CA SER A 6 1.40 11.43 1.66
C SER A 6 1.13 10.93 3.08
N ILE A 7 0.11 10.10 3.23
CA ILE A 7 -0.23 9.47 4.51
C ILE A 7 0.59 8.18 4.64
N GLU A 8 1.32 8.05 5.73
CA GLU A 8 2.06 6.83 6.07
C GLU A 8 1.19 5.91 6.93
N VAL A 9 1.02 4.66 6.51
CA VAL A 9 0.20 3.67 7.21
C VAL A 9 0.92 2.33 7.22
N GLN A 10 0.79 1.61 8.33
CA GLN A 10 1.27 0.23 8.43
C GLN A 10 0.24 -0.73 7.85
N GLY A 11 0.73 -1.79 7.21
CA GLY A 11 -0.10 -2.84 6.65
C GLY A 11 0.69 -4.13 6.48
N THR A 12 -0.04 -5.24 6.41
CA THR A 12 0.52 -6.59 6.25
C THR A 12 0.34 -7.06 4.81
N ILE A 13 1.41 -7.55 4.20
CA ILE A 13 1.36 -8.13 2.85
C ILE A 13 0.58 -9.46 2.92
N ILE A 14 -0.48 -9.57 2.12
CA ILE A 14 -1.30 -10.79 2.04
C ILE A 14 -0.99 -11.62 0.79
N GLU A 15 -0.58 -10.97 -0.31
CA GLU A 15 -0.35 -11.64 -1.59
C GLU A 15 0.64 -10.84 -2.45
N THR A 16 1.57 -11.54 -3.10
CA THR A 16 2.52 -10.95 -4.05
C THR A 16 1.99 -11.06 -5.47
N LEU A 17 1.99 -9.97 -6.23
CA LEU A 17 1.51 -9.92 -7.61
C LEU A 17 2.67 -9.71 -8.60
N PRO A 18 2.46 -10.02 -9.89
CA PRO A 18 3.38 -9.65 -10.96
C PRO A 18 3.60 -8.12 -11.01
N ASN A 19 4.70 -7.67 -11.63
CA ASN A 19 5.09 -6.25 -11.74
C ASN A 19 5.39 -5.55 -10.40
N ALA A 20 5.95 -6.27 -9.43
CA ALA A 20 6.32 -5.69 -8.12
C ALA A 20 5.16 -5.00 -7.39
N MET A 21 3.94 -5.50 -7.60
CA MET A 21 2.76 -5.08 -6.86
C MET A 21 2.45 -6.07 -5.73
N PHE A 22 1.87 -5.56 -4.65
CA PHE A 22 1.56 -6.33 -3.45
C PHE A 22 0.15 -5.98 -3.01
N LYS A 23 -0.67 -6.99 -2.71
CA LYS A 23 -1.88 -6.74 -1.93
C LYS A 23 -1.47 -6.62 -0.47
N VAL A 24 -1.86 -5.51 0.13
CA VAL A 24 -1.61 -5.19 1.52
C VAL A 24 -2.94 -5.03 2.22
N THR A 25 -3.11 -5.69 3.35
CA THR A 25 -4.20 -5.43 4.28
C THR A 25 -3.72 -4.40 5.29
N LEU A 26 -4.45 -3.32 5.41
CA LEU A 26 -4.27 -2.32 6.46
C LEU A 26 -4.96 -2.82 7.75
N ASP A 27 -4.51 -2.34 8.90
CA ASP A 27 -5.04 -2.76 10.21
C ASP A 27 -6.52 -2.38 10.41
N ASN A 28 -7.01 -1.41 9.63
CA ASN A 28 -8.43 -1.05 9.57
C ASN A 28 -9.31 -2.05 8.78
N GLY A 29 -8.72 -3.13 8.25
CA GLY A 29 -9.40 -4.17 7.47
C GLY A 29 -9.52 -3.88 5.97
N HIS A 30 -9.02 -2.73 5.50
CA HIS A 30 -9.06 -2.37 4.09
C HIS A 30 -7.92 -3.05 3.33
N LYS A 31 -8.22 -3.55 2.13
CA LYS A 31 -7.23 -4.14 1.22
C LYS A 31 -6.84 -3.11 0.18
N VAL A 32 -5.55 -2.87 0.05
CA VAL A 32 -4.98 -1.91 -0.90
C VAL A 32 -3.94 -2.59 -1.78
N LEU A 33 -3.68 -2.00 -2.95
CA LEU A 33 -2.58 -2.39 -3.83
C LEU A 33 -1.42 -1.44 -3.57
N ALA A 34 -0.28 -1.99 -3.17
CA ALA A 34 0.97 -1.27 -3.00
C ALA A 34 1.94 -1.64 -4.12
N HIS A 35 2.80 -0.71 -4.49
CA HIS A 35 3.91 -0.92 -5.41
C HIS A 35 5.22 -0.55 -4.71
N ILE A 36 6.31 -1.25 -5.03
CA ILE A 36 7.62 -0.95 -4.46
C ILE A 36 8.09 0.41 -4.99
N SER A 37 8.40 1.35 -4.11
CA SER A 37 9.22 2.49 -4.50
C SER A 37 10.66 2.03 -4.61
N GLY A 38 11.22 2.08 -5.82
CA GLY A 38 12.66 1.97 -6.04
C GLY A 38 13.39 3.22 -5.60
#